data_AF-A0A522DLE6-F1
#
_entry.id   AF-A0A522DLE6-F1
#
_cell.length_a   1.000
_cell.length_b   1.000
_cell.length_c   1.000
_cell.angle_alpha   90.00
_cell.angle_beta   90.00
_cell.angle_gamma   90.00
#
_symmetry.space_group_name_H-M   'P 1'
#
loop_
_entity.id
_entity.type
_entity.pdbx_description
1 polymer ?
#
loop_
_entity_poly.entity_id
_entity_poly.type
_entity_poly.pdbx_seq_one_letter_code
_entity_poly.pdbx_strand_id
1 'polypeptide(L)'
;VFYLLQGCVELQPNADNCYTLTDDAVLANLPLNSGRIFGATAIAKSHVKILAISGKIIQMWTDKSREQVYSVKMLDIELPKQIADNRFFSSFSKAYRENKLSLPSLPHVAIKLKKAMQGDVGVKEVVDIIQVDAPIVTKLIQIANSALYAPVSGITNCHDAVTRLGLDATRNLVMSIGIKQLFHCKDANLMKIMQTLWKNSLYISSLSFVLAEECSKVNPEDALLAGLISNIGVIPILHFAEQYPDEYPDLEKLQSAMSLLSPSVGSLVLHTLGFSEELVGIPMHAEDWLHESNGDTIKLIDIVILAKLHSYIGTEKSKELPYINSIPAYAKLKDGKLTPDFSLDVLHKAQKRIHTVMSLFS
;
A
#
# COMPACT_ATOMS: atom_id res chain seq x y z
N VAL A 1 -11.62 9.74 21.40
CA VAL A 1 -10.35 10.19 20.82
C VAL A 1 -9.88 11.39 21.60
N PHE A 2 -8.64 11.36 22.07
CA PHE A 2 -8.06 12.35 22.95
C PHE A 2 -7.03 13.20 22.19
N TYR A 3 -6.99 14.50 22.44
CA TYR A 3 -5.98 15.42 21.91
C TYR A 3 -5.32 16.17 23.06
N LEU A 4 -4.00 16.37 22.98
CA LEU A 4 -3.26 17.20 23.94
C LEU A 4 -3.41 18.66 23.55
N LEU A 5 -4.04 19.47 24.42
CA LEU A 5 -4.17 20.92 24.23
C LEU A 5 -3.12 21.71 25.00
N GLN A 6 -2.65 21.17 26.13
CA GLN A 6 -1.67 21.82 26.99
C GLN A 6 -0.96 20.77 27.85
N GLY A 7 0.32 21.02 28.15
CA GLY A 7 1.11 20.22 29.09
C GLY A 7 1.95 19.13 28.42
N CYS A 8 2.38 18.15 29.22
CA CYS A 8 3.30 17.10 28.81
C CYS A 8 2.76 15.72 29.23
N VAL A 9 2.70 14.80 28.26
CA VAL A 9 2.30 13.41 28.46
C VAL A 9 3.40 12.47 28.00
N GLU A 10 3.60 11.38 28.74
CA GLU A 10 4.42 10.25 28.34
C GLU A 10 3.49 9.12 27.88
N LEU A 11 3.67 8.65 26.66
CA LEU A 11 2.98 7.50 26.10
C LEU A 11 3.85 6.27 26.31
N GLN A 12 3.34 5.32 27.09
CA GLN A 12 3.95 4.03 27.38
C GLN A 12 3.15 2.91 26.69
N PRO A 13 3.58 2.43 25.50
CA PRO A 13 3.06 1.21 24.91
C PRO A 13 3.30 0.00 25.82
N ASN A 14 2.70 -1.15 25.52
CA ASN A 14 3.05 -2.42 26.18
C ASN A 14 4.47 -2.94 25.81
N ALA A 15 5.28 -2.09 25.17
CA ALA A 15 6.64 -2.33 24.73
C ALA A 15 7.62 -1.46 25.56
N ASP A 16 8.92 -1.78 25.52
CA ASP A 16 9.91 -1.20 26.43
C ASP A 16 10.14 0.33 26.30
N ASN A 17 9.74 0.96 25.18
CA ASN A 17 10.06 2.36 24.91
C ASN A 17 8.88 3.31 25.15
N CYS A 18 9.13 4.32 25.99
CA CYS A 18 8.21 5.41 26.25
C CYS A 18 8.50 6.62 25.33
N TYR A 19 7.47 7.38 25.00
CA TYR A 19 7.58 8.58 24.17
C TYR A 19 7.00 9.78 24.90
N THR A 20 7.70 10.91 24.92
CA THR A 20 7.20 12.14 25.53
C THR A 20 6.64 13.07 24.46
N LEU A 21 5.42 13.55 24.68
CA LEU A 21 4.74 14.54 23.83
C LEU A 21 4.43 15.79 24.64
N THR A 22 4.91 16.93 24.15
CA THR A 22 4.66 18.27 24.68
C THR A 22 3.68 19.02 23.77
N ASP A 23 2.97 20.00 24.33
CA ASP A 23 1.95 20.80 23.64
C ASP A 23 2.49 21.72 22.53
N ASP A 24 3.78 22.03 22.54
CA ASP A 24 4.47 22.79 21.49
C ASP A 24 4.95 21.93 20.30
N ALA A 25 4.90 20.60 20.43
CA ALA A 25 5.29 19.69 19.36
C ALA A 25 4.27 19.71 18.21
N VAL A 26 4.73 19.61 16.97
CA VAL A 26 3.86 19.48 15.78
C VAL A 26 2.88 18.32 15.93
N LEU A 27 3.33 17.22 16.54
CA LEU A 27 2.56 16.01 16.82
C LEU A 27 1.43 16.22 17.84
N ALA A 28 1.43 17.29 18.64
CA ALA A 28 0.35 17.60 19.58
C ALA A 28 -0.98 17.92 18.88
N ASN A 29 -0.92 18.30 17.59
CA ASN A 29 -2.09 18.51 16.75
C ASN A 29 -2.76 17.19 16.30
N LEU A 30 -2.10 16.04 16.53
CA LEU A 30 -2.61 14.72 16.18
C LEU A 30 -3.31 14.07 17.38
N PRO A 31 -4.27 13.16 17.15
CA PRO A 31 -4.92 12.43 18.23
C PRO A 31 -3.92 11.52 18.96
N LEU A 32 -4.01 11.48 20.29
CA LEU A 32 -3.23 10.60 21.16
C LEU A 32 -3.62 9.13 20.99
N ASN A 33 -4.82 8.87 20.49
CA ASN A 33 -5.33 7.53 20.26
C ASN A 33 -6.34 7.54 19.10
N SER A 34 -6.46 6.44 18.39
CA SER A 34 -7.55 6.24 17.43
C SER A 34 -8.01 4.79 17.40
N GLY A 35 -9.28 4.57 17.04
CA GLY A 35 -9.91 3.25 17.03
C GLY A 35 -10.39 2.72 18.39
N ARG A 36 -10.92 1.49 18.38
CA ARG A 36 -11.49 0.78 19.55
C ARG A 36 -10.46 0.16 20.49
N ILE A 37 -9.28 -0.19 19.98
CA ILE A 37 -8.20 -0.82 20.75
C ILE A 37 -7.11 0.23 20.98
N PHE A 38 -6.62 0.35 22.22
CA PHE A 38 -5.59 1.33 22.58
C PHE A 38 -4.20 0.68 22.59
N GLY A 39 -3.23 1.31 21.90
CA GLY A 39 -1.86 0.81 21.79
C GLY A 39 -0.90 1.26 22.90
N ALA A 40 -1.30 2.18 23.78
CA ALA A 40 -0.46 2.71 24.85
C ALA A 40 -1.24 3.30 26.03
N THR A 41 -0.59 3.37 27.19
CA THR A 41 -1.01 4.11 28.38
C THR A 41 -0.41 5.52 28.35
N ALA A 42 -1.20 6.56 28.58
CA ALA A 42 -0.73 7.94 28.67
C ALA A 42 -0.58 8.37 30.14
N ILE A 43 0.60 8.86 30.53
CA ILE A 43 0.96 9.31 31.88
C ILE A 43 1.25 10.81 31.83
N ALA A 44 0.48 11.61 32.58
CA ALA A 44 0.73 13.04 32.67
C ALA A 44 2.05 13.31 33.44
N LYS A 45 2.97 14.09 32.84
CA LYS A 45 4.22 14.53 33.47
C LYS A 45 4.16 15.98 33.97
N SER A 46 3.13 16.72 33.56
CA SER A 46 2.80 18.06 34.07
C SER A 46 1.29 18.24 34.17
N HIS A 47 0.83 19.45 34.49
CA HIS A 47 -0.59 19.78 34.37
C HIS A 47 -1.01 19.72 32.89
N VAL A 48 -1.92 18.81 32.55
CA VAL A 48 -2.35 18.55 31.18
C VAL A 48 -3.80 18.95 30.95
N LYS A 49 -4.07 19.53 29.77
CA LYS A 49 -5.43 19.76 29.28
C LYS A 49 -5.67 18.87 28.07
N ILE A 50 -6.65 17.97 28.16
CA ILE A 50 -7.00 17.03 27.10
C ILE A 50 -8.38 17.38 26.53
N LEU A 51 -8.49 17.43 25.21
CA LEU A 51 -9.77 17.45 24.51
C LEU A 51 -10.21 16.03 24.19
N ALA A 52 -11.36 15.62 24.74
CA ALA A 52 -11.97 14.33 24.43
C ALA A 52 -13.09 14.50 23.41
N ILE A 53 -12.90 13.97 22.20
CA ILE A 53 -13.92 13.90 21.16
C ILE A 53 -14.50 12.48 21.14
N SER A 54 -15.83 12.38 21.11
CA SER A 54 -16.52 11.09 21.02
C SER A 54 -16.08 10.33 19.77
N GLY A 55 -15.74 9.05 19.92
CA GLY A 55 -15.39 8.17 18.79
C GLY A 55 -16.50 8.09 17.74
N LYS A 56 -17.77 8.23 18.15
CA LYS A 56 -18.91 8.30 17.24
C LYS A 56 -18.89 9.55 16.36
N ILE A 57 -18.42 10.69 16.86
CA ILE A 57 -18.34 11.93 16.07
C ILE A 57 -17.25 11.80 15.01
N ILE A 58 -16.11 11.21 15.38
CA ILE A 58 -15.02 10.96 14.43
C ILE A 58 -15.43 9.91 13.40
N GLN A 59 -16.04 8.79 13.82
CA GLN A 59 -16.63 7.83 12.90
C GLN A 59 -17.67 8.48 12.00
N MET A 60 -18.57 9.33 12.50
CA MET A 60 -19.52 10.03 11.64
C MET A 60 -18.84 10.96 10.63
N TRP A 61 -17.71 11.59 10.97
CA TRP A 61 -16.92 12.39 10.02
C TRP A 61 -16.23 11.51 8.98
N THR A 62 -15.57 10.42 9.41
CA THR A 62 -14.95 9.43 8.52
C THR A 62 -15.99 8.71 7.65
N ASP A 63 -17.16 8.42 8.20
CA ASP A 63 -18.27 7.71 7.54
C ASP A 63 -19.02 8.65 6.58
N LYS A 64 -19.10 9.96 6.86
CA LYS A 64 -19.54 10.93 5.84
C LYS A 64 -18.61 10.95 4.63
N SER A 65 -17.31 10.73 4.84
CA SER A 65 -16.34 10.52 3.76
C SER A 65 -16.48 9.11 3.12
N ARG A 66 -17.04 8.12 3.83
CA ARG A 66 -17.26 6.73 3.35
C ARG A 66 -18.63 6.47 2.71
N GLU A 67 -19.67 7.26 2.97
CA GLU A 67 -20.98 7.13 2.29
C GLU A 67 -20.88 7.38 0.77
N GLN A 68 -19.74 7.90 0.30
CA GLN A 68 -19.37 7.97 -1.12
C GLN A 68 -18.68 6.70 -1.67
N VAL A 69 -18.33 5.72 -0.84
CA VAL A 69 -17.38 4.64 -1.18
C VAL A 69 -18.03 3.26 -1.37
N TYR A 70 -19.28 3.04 -0.95
CA TYR A 70 -19.97 1.76 -1.16
C TYR A 70 -20.80 1.75 -2.45
N SER A 71 -20.08 1.77 -3.56
CA SER A 71 -20.43 1.49 -4.96
C SER A 71 -19.33 2.18 -5.76
N VAL A 72 -18.76 1.58 -6.80
CA VAL A 72 -17.93 2.33 -7.76
C VAL A 72 -18.84 3.25 -8.59
N LYS A 73 -19.52 4.19 -7.93
CA LYS A 73 -19.87 5.46 -8.54
C LYS A 73 -18.53 6.13 -8.75
N MET A 74 -18.24 6.51 -9.99
CA MET A 74 -17.10 7.36 -10.34
C MET A 74 -17.00 8.46 -9.27
N LEU A 75 -16.03 8.34 -8.37
CA LEU A 75 -15.81 9.32 -7.31
C LEU A 75 -15.45 10.61 -8.04
N ASP A 76 -16.30 11.63 -7.98
CA ASP A 76 -15.94 12.92 -8.54
C ASP A 76 -14.64 13.36 -7.86
N ILE A 77 -13.53 13.34 -8.61
CA ILE A 77 -12.27 13.89 -8.12
C ILE A 77 -12.49 15.40 -8.02
N GLU A 78 -12.80 15.85 -6.82
CA GLU A 78 -12.76 17.27 -6.48
C GLU A 78 -11.29 17.68 -6.41
N LEU A 79 -10.86 18.49 -7.38
CA LEU A 79 -9.51 19.04 -7.38
C LEU A 79 -9.34 19.92 -6.14
N PRO A 80 -8.33 19.66 -5.30
CA PRO A 80 -7.98 20.55 -4.21
C PRO A 80 -7.66 21.95 -4.75
N LYS A 81 -8.01 22.98 -3.97
CA LYS A 81 -7.84 24.40 -4.37
C LYS A 81 -6.42 24.72 -4.85
N GLN A 82 -5.41 24.01 -4.33
CA GLN A 82 -4.00 24.19 -4.70
C GLN A 82 -3.70 23.81 -6.16
N ILE A 83 -4.49 22.92 -6.75
CA ILE A 83 -4.26 22.41 -8.12
C ILE A 83 -5.45 22.69 -9.07
N ALA A 84 -6.54 23.24 -8.55
CA ALA A 84 -7.76 23.53 -9.31
C ALA A 84 -7.55 24.52 -10.47
N ASP A 85 -6.68 25.52 -10.29
CA ASP A 85 -6.43 26.56 -11.30
C ASP A 85 -5.53 26.10 -12.47
N ASN A 86 -5.02 24.87 -12.41
CA ASN A 86 -4.14 24.34 -13.44
C ASN A 86 -4.95 23.63 -14.55
N ARG A 87 -4.70 24.02 -15.81
CA ARG A 87 -5.39 23.46 -16.98
C ARG A 87 -5.17 21.95 -17.13
N PHE A 88 -3.96 21.46 -16.90
CA PHE A 88 -3.65 20.03 -17.00
C PHE A 88 -4.46 19.20 -16.00
N PHE A 89 -4.54 19.62 -14.74
CA PHE A 89 -5.32 18.90 -13.72
C PHE A 89 -6.84 18.99 -13.96
N SER A 90 -7.31 20.12 -14.49
CA SER A 90 -8.70 20.26 -14.96
C SER A 90 -9.02 19.30 -16.10
N SER A 91 -8.14 19.19 -17.09
CA SER A 91 -8.26 18.22 -18.20
C SER A 91 -8.21 16.78 -17.70
N PHE A 92 -7.28 16.47 -16.78
CA PHE A 92 -7.19 15.15 -16.15
C PHE A 92 -8.48 14.77 -15.44
N SER A 93 -9.01 15.66 -14.60
CA SER A 93 -10.24 15.41 -13.83
C SER A 93 -11.46 15.25 -14.73
N LYS A 94 -11.51 16.01 -15.83
CA LYS A 94 -12.52 15.82 -16.88
C LYS A 94 -12.39 14.45 -17.53
N ALA A 95 -11.19 14.05 -17.94
CA ALA A 95 -10.93 12.75 -18.54
C ALA A 95 -11.25 11.59 -17.56
N TYR A 96 -10.96 11.77 -16.28
CA TYR A 96 -11.36 10.84 -15.21
C TYR A 96 -12.88 10.69 -15.16
N ARG A 97 -13.63 11.78 -15.01
CA ARG A 97 -15.11 11.75 -14.90
C ARG A 97 -15.79 11.19 -16.14
N GLU A 98 -15.24 11.47 -17.32
CA GLU A 98 -15.77 10.96 -18.59
C GLU A 98 -15.31 9.52 -18.90
N ASN A 99 -14.56 8.86 -18.01
CA ASN A 99 -13.97 7.54 -18.22
C ASN A 99 -13.10 7.45 -19.50
N LYS A 100 -12.38 8.53 -19.79
CA LYS A 100 -11.49 8.70 -20.96
C LYS A 100 -10.01 8.59 -20.60
N LEU A 101 -9.68 8.25 -19.36
CA LEU A 101 -8.30 7.95 -19.00
C LEU A 101 -7.85 6.67 -19.71
N SER A 102 -6.63 6.70 -20.24
CA SER A 102 -5.98 5.50 -20.76
C SER A 102 -5.55 4.63 -19.58
N LEU A 103 -6.40 3.68 -19.20
CA LEU A 103 -6.10 2.75 -18.11
C LEU A 103 -5.24 1.58 -18.62
N PRO A 104 -4.27 1.10 -17.82
CA PRO A 104 -3.44 -0.04 -18.19
C PRO A 104 -4.25 -1.34 -18.22
N SER A 105 -3.80 -2.30 -19.05
CA SER A 105 -4.35 -3.67 -19.10
C SER A 105 -3.32 -4.69 -18.65
N LEU A 106 -3.76 -5.72 -17.93
CA LEU A 106 -2.90 -6.84 -17.56
C LEU A 106 -2.59 -7.76 -18.76
N PRO A 107 -1.46 -8.48 -18.75
CA PRO A 107 -1.19 -9.53 -19.74
C PRO A 107 -2.27 -10.61 -19.72
N HIS A 108 -2.51 -11.21 -20.88
CA HIS A 108 -3.57 -12.21 -21.05
C HIS A 108 -3.42 -13.42 -20.11
N VAL A 109 -2.19 -13.84 -19.80
CA VAL A 109 -1.91 -14.90 -18.82
C VAL A 109 -2.36 -14.52 -17.41
N ALA A 110 -2.08 -13.29 -16.96
CA ALA A 110 -2.53 -12.81 -15.66
C ALA A 110 -4.06 -12.74 -15.56
N ILE A 111 -4.74 -12.31 -16.64
CA ILE A 111 -6.20 -12.28 -16.71
C ILE A 111 -6.78 -13.70 -16.62
N LYS A 112 -6.24 -14.65 -17.41
CA LYS A 112 -6.66 -16.05 -17.40
C LYS A 112 -6.45 -16.70 -16.04
N LEU A 113 -5.28 -16.50 -15.43
CA LEU A 113 -4.95 -17.07 -14.13
C LEU A 113 -5.87 -16.53 -13.04
N LYS A 114 -6.10 -15.21 -13.02
CA LYS A 114 -7.04 -14.57 -12.10
C LYS A 114 -8.45 -15.17 -12.22
N LYS A 115 -8.93 -15.40 -13.46
CA LYS A 115 -10.25 -15.99 -13.70
C LYS A 115 -10.31 -17.46 -13.27
N ALA A 116 -9.27 -18.24 -13.57
CA ALA A 116 -9.20 -19.66 -13.20
C ALA A 116 -9.28 -19.84 -11.68
N MET A 117 -8.55 -19.02 -10.93
CA MET A 117 -8.49 -19.10 -9.47
C MET A 117 -9.73 -18.56 -8.73
N GLN A 118 -10.79 -18.19 -9.46
CA GLN A 118 -12.12 -18.01 -8.85
C GLN A 118 -12.84 -19.35 -8.61
N GLY A 119 -12.37 -20.43 -9.25
CA GLY A 119 -12.81 -21.81 -9.01
C GLY A 119 -11.76 -22.62 -8.24
N ASP A 120 -12.08 -23.89 -7.99
CA ASP A 120 -11.13 -24.86 -7.45
C ASP A 120 -10.27 -25.40 -8.61
N VAL A 121 -9.01 -24.96 -8.66
CA VAL A 121 -8.08 -25.27 -9.75
C VAL A 121 -6.83 -25.98 -9.23
N GLY A 122 -6.39 -26.98 -9.98
CA GLY A 122 -5.17 -27.73 -9.66
C GLY A 122 -3.90 -27.11 -10.22
N VAL A 123 -2.74 -27.59 -9.75
CA VAL A 123 -1.41 -27.21 -10.26
C VAL A 123 -1.33 -27.34 -11.78
N LYS A 124 -1.85 -28.44 -12.34
CA LYS A 124 -1.80 -28.68 -13.79
C LYS A 124 -2.48 -27.57 -14.60
N GLU A 125 -3.66 -27.14 -14.18
CA GLU A 125 -4.41 -26.10 -14.90
C GLU A 125 -3.71 -24.74 -14.82
N VAL A 126 -3.14 -24.42 -13.66
CA VAL A 126 -2.31 -23.21 -13.49
C VAL A 126 -1.08 -23.25 -14.38
N VAL A 127 -0.39 -24.39 -14.45
CA VAL A 127 0.74 -24.61 -15.37
C VAL A 127 0.30 -24.43 -16.82
N ASP A 128 -0.85 -24.99 -17.21
CA ASP A 128 -1.39 -24.88 -18.57
C ASP A 128 -1.67 -23.43 -18.98
N ILE A 129 -2.07 -22.58 -18.02
CA ILE A 129 -2.27 -21.15 -18.24
C ILE A 129 -0.95 -20.39 -18.34
N ILE A 130 0.03 -20.70 -17.49
CA ILE A 130 1.29 -19.93 -17.39
C ILE A 130 2.26 -20.32 -18.52
N GLN A 131 2.31 -21.59 -18.92
CA GLN A 131 3.30 -22.12 -19.87
C GLN A 131 3.24 -21.48 -21.26
N VAL A 132 2.14 -20.79 -21.59
CA VAL A 132 1.98 -20.07 -22.87
C VAL A 132 2.78 -18.78 -22.94
N ASP A 133 3.29 -18.27 -21.82
CA ASP A 133 4.10 -17.04 -21.73
C ASP A 133 5.50 -17.37 -21.18
N ALA A 134 6.44 -17.61 -22.10
CA ALA A 134 7.80 -18.00 -21.76
C ALA A 134 8.53 -16.99 -20.84
N PRO A 135 8.44 -15.66 -21.04
CA PRO A 135 8.97 -14.68 -20.10
C PRO A 135 8.46 -14.85 -18.66
N ILE A 136 7.14 -15.06 -18.47
CA ILE A 136 6.55 -15.30 -17.15
C ILE A 136 7.09 -16.62 -16.55
N VAL A 137 7.14 -17.70 -17.34
CA VAL A 137 7.67 -19.00 -16.90
C VAL A 137 9.12 -18.88 -16.43
N THR A 138 9.98 -18.26 -17.23
CA THR A 138 11.39 -18.08 -16.89
C THR A 138 11.53 -17.30 -15.59
N LYS A 139 10.76 -16.23 -15.43
CA LYS A 139 10.81 -15.41 -14.22
C LYS A 139 10.28 -16.16 -12.99
N LEU A 140 9.21 -16.94 -13.14
CA LEU A 140 8.67 -17.78 -12.07
C LEU A 140 9.69 -18.84 -11.61
N ILE A 141 10.37 -19.50 -12.56
CA ILE A 141 11.44 -20.46 -12.26
C ILE A 141 12.61 -19.79 -11.53
N GLN A 142 13.03 -18.60 -11.97
CA GLN A 142 14.09 -17.84 -11.29
C GLN A 142 13.68 -17.48 -9.85
N ILE A 143 12.43 -17.07 -9.63
CA ILE A 143 11.91 -16.76 -8.30
C ILE A 143 11.85 -18.02 -7.43
N ALA A 144 11.36 -19.15 -7.96
CA ALA A 144 11.29 -20.42 -7.24
C ALA A 144 12.68 -20.94 -6.83
N ASN A 145 13.71 -20.62 -7.61
CA ASN A 145 15.11 -20.94 -7.29
C ASN A 145 15.80 -19.94 -6.36
N SER A 146 15.16 -18.81 -6.05
CA SER A 146 15.79 -17.78 -5.23
C SER A 146 15.92 -18.23 -3.78
N ALA A 147 16.90 -17.65 -3.06
CA ALA A 147 17.11 -17.90 -1.63
C ALA A 147 15.84 -17.63 -0.79
N LEU A 148 14.92 -16.81 -1.31
CA LEU A 148 13.64 -16.49 -0.70
C LEU A 148 12.74 -17.70 -0.52
N TYR A 149 12.74 -18.61 -1.50
CA TYR A 149 11.91 -19.81 -1.51
C TYR A 149 12.72 -21.07 -1.20
N ALA A 150 14.00 -20.93 -0.86
CA ALA A 150 14.90 -22.00 -0.37
C ALA A 150 14.70 -23.34 -1.10
N PRO A 151 15.04 -23.44 -2.40
CA PRO A 151 14.89 -24.68 -3.15
C PRO A 151 15.80 -25.79 -2.58
N VAL A 152 15.28 -27.01 -2.49
CA VAL A 152 16.07 -28.20 -2.09
C VAL A 152 16.97 -28.67 -3.24
N SER A 153 16.52 -28.48 -4.47
CA SER A 153 17.22 -28.81 -5.72
C SER A 153 16.86 -27.77 -6.80
N GLY A 154 17.69 -27.67 -7.83
CA GLY A 154 17.45 -26.71 -8.92
C GLY A 154 16.16 -27.02 -9.68
N ILE A 155 15.23 -26.06 -9.69
CA ILE A 155 13.96 -26.11 -10.41
C ILE A 155 14.19 -25.67 -11.86
N THR A 156 13.78 -26.47 -12.83
CA THR A 156 14.06 -26.21 -14.26
C THR A 156 12.82 -26.11 -15.13
N ASN A 157 11.63 -26.39 -14.58
CA ASN A 157 10.38 -26.40 -15.33
C ASN A 157 9.25 -25.70 -14.54
N CYS A 158 8.20 -25.31 -15.26
CA CYS A 158 7.07 -24.56 -14.70
C CYS A 158 6.29 -25.38 -13.67
N HIS A 159 6.08 -26.67 -13.90
CA HIS A 159 5.32 -27.53 -13.00
C HIS A 159 5.96 -27.60 -11.61
N ASP A 160 7.26 -27.84 -11.55
CA ASP A 160 8.00 -27.90 -10.30
C ASP A 160 8.06 -26.54 -9.60
N ALA A 161 8.15 -25.45 -10.37
CA ALA A 161 8.07 -24.10 -9.82
C ALA A 161 6.71 -23.85 -9.15
N VAL A 162 5.60 -24.13 -9.83
CA VAL A 162 4.25 -23.95 -9.27
C VAL A 162 4.02 -24.87 -8.07
N THR A 163 4.49 -26.13 -8.14
CA THR A 163 4.38 -27.09 -7.03
C THR A 163 5.15 -26.61 -5.79
N ARG A 164 6.36 -26.06 -5.99
CA ARG A 164 7.21 -25.56 -4.89
C ARG A 164 6.65 -24.30 -4.24
N LEU A 165 6.17 -23.36 -5.05
CA LEU A 165 5.64 -22.07 -4.63
C LEU A 165 4.25 -22.24 -4.00
N GLY A 166 3.47 -23.19 -4.51
CA GLY A 166 2.04 -23.29 -4.24
C GLY A 166 1.23 -22.36 -5.15
N LEU A 167 -0.09 -22.57 -5.17
CA LEU A 167 -1.00 -21.88 -6.08
C LEU A 167 -1.12 -20.38 -5.77
N ASP A 168 -1.29 -20.02 -4.51
CA ASP A 168 -1.48 -18.61 -4.09
C ASP A 168 -0.24 -17.75 -4.36
N ALA A 169 0.96 -18.24 -3.99
CA ALA A 169 2.21 -17.55 -4.29
C ALA A 169 2.41 -17.43 -5.80
N THR A 170 2.16 -18.51 -6.56
CA THR A 170 2.23 -18.47 -8.03
C THR A 170 1.31 -17.39 -8.61
N ARG A 171 0.06 -17.32 -8.15
CA ARG A 171 -0.91 -16.30 -8.55
C ARG A 171 -0.37 -14.90 -8.33
N ASN A 172 0.04 -14.59 -7.11
CA ASN A 172 0.44 -13.26 -6.72
C ASN A 172 1.75 -12.85 -7.41
N LEU A 173 2.67 -13.78 -7.66
CA LEU A 173 3.88 -13.54 -8.43
C LEU A 173 3.58 -13.28 -9.92
N VAL A 174 2.72 -14.08 -10.56
CA VAL A 174 2.31 -13.85 -11.96
C VAL A 174 1.60 -12.51 -12.11
N MET A 175 0.72 -12.16 -11.16
CA MET A 175 0.08 -10.85 -11.11
C MET A 175 1.11 -9.73 -10.95
N SER A 176 2.09 -9.90 -10.05
CA SER A 176 3.17 -8.93 -9.83
C SER A 176 4.04 -8.72 -11.08
N ILE A 177 4.36 -9.80 -11.80
CA ILE A 177 5.08 -9.73 -13.09
C ILE A 177 4.24 -8.99 -14.13
N GLY A 178 2.94 -9.24 -14.21
CA GLY A 178 2.04 -8.51 -15.09
C GLY A 178 1.94 -7.02 -14.74
N ILE A 179 1.82 -6.69 -13.45
CA ILE A 179 1.79 -5.32 -12.93
C ILE A 179 3.09 -4.59 -13.26
N LYS A 180 4.26 -5.26 -13.17
CA LYS A 180 5.56 -4.66 -13.54
C LYS A 180 5.55 -4.09 -14.97
N GLN A 181 4.89 -4.76 -15.90
CA GLN A 181 4.83 -4.31 -17.30
C GLN A 181 4.10 -2.97 -17.46
N LEU A 182 3.29 -2.57 -16.47
CA LEU A 182 2.57 -1.29 -16.47
C LEU A 182 3.48 -0.10 -16.12
N PHE A 183 4.64 -0.34 -15.49
CA PHE A 183 5.59 0.70 -15.08
C PHE A 183 6.53 1.09 -16.23
N HIS A 184 5.94 1.65 -17.28
CA HIS A 184 6.65 2.06 -18.48
C HIS A 184 6.13 3.41 -19.01
N CYS A 185 7.06 4.28 -19.39
CA CYS A 185 6.84 5.50 -20.17
C CYS A 185 7.92 5.60 -21.25
N LYS A 186 7.58 6.23 -22.37
CA LYS A 186 8.47 6.64 -23.45
C LYS A 186 9.27 7.88 -23.08
N ASP A 187 8.66 8.84 -22.37
CA ASP A 187 9.37 10.03 -21.90
C ASP A 187 10.43 9.67 -20.84
N ALA A 188 11.66 10.15 -21.01
CA ALA A 188 12.78 9.79 -20.15
C ALA A 188 12.67 10.35 -18.72
N ASN A 189 12.06 11.52 -18.53
CA ASN A 189 11.89 12.13 -17.21
C ASN A 189 10.76 11.43 -16.45
N LEU A 190 9.63 11.17 -17.11
CA LEU A 190 8.53 10.39 -16.54
C LEU A 190 8.95 8.94 -16.26
N MET A 191 9.81 8.36 -17.11
CA MET A 191 10.36 7.02 -16.87
C MET A 191 11.21 6.95 -15.59
N LYS A 192 11.98 7.99 -15.25
CA LYS A 192 12.70 8.05 -13.96
C LYS A 192 11.72 8.01 -12.78
N ILE A 193 10.59 8.71 -12.90
CA ILE A 193 9.53 8.68 -11.88
C ILE A 193 8.89 7.29 -11.80
N MET A 194 8.58 6.65 -12.93
CA MET A 194 8.09 5.26 -12.98
C MET A 194 9.05 4.28 -12.31
N GLN A 195 10.36 4.42 -12.52
CA GLN A 195 11.36 3.56 -11.89
C GLN A 195 11.40 3.75 -10.37
N THR A 196 11.33 4.99 -9.89
CA THR A 196 11.22 5.30 -8.46
C THR A 196 9.93 4.74 -7.87
N LEU A 197 8.80 4.92 -8.56
CA LEU A 197 7.50 4.36 -8.16
C LEU A 197 7.55 2.84 -8.06
N TRP A 198 8.16 2.15 -9.04
CA TRP A 198 8.33 0.71 -9.03
C TRP A 198 9.15 0.25 -7.81
N LYS A 199 10.32 0.87 -7.58
CA LYS A 199 11.18 0.56 -6.43
C LYS A 199 10.45 0.76 -5.11
N ASN A 200 9.70 1.86 -4.98
CA ASN A 200 8.91 2.12 -3.78
C ASN A 200 7.77 1.11 -3.60
N SER A 201 7.07 0.76 -4.67
CA SER A 201 5.99 -0.23 -4.63
C SER A 201 6.51 -1.61 -4.23
N LEU A 202 7.68 -1.99 -4.72
CA LEU A 202 8.35 -3.22 -4.31
C LEU A 202 8.80 -3.18 -2.84
N TYR A 203 9.27 -2.02 -2.36
CA TYR A 203 9.63 -1.84 -0.95
C TYR A 203 8.43 -2.03 -0.03
N ILE A 204 7.32 -1.35 -0.31
CA ILE A 204 6.06 -1.47 0.44
C ILE A 204 5.51 -2.89 0.36
N SER A 205 5.56 -3.52 -0.82
CA SER A 205 5.20 -4.93 -1.03
C SER A 205 6.01 -5.87 -0.15
N SER A 206 7.33 -5.67 -0.05
CA SER A 206 8.21 -6.51 0.78
C SER A 206 7.97 -6.30 2.28
N LEU A 207 7.75 -5.06 2.71
CA LEU A 207 7.36 -4.74 4.09
C LEU A 207 6.02 -5.38 4.46
N SER A 208 5.04 -5.31 3.55
CA SER A 208 3.71 -5.90 3.75
C SER A 208 3.80 -7.41 3.93
N PHE A 209 4.62 -8.10 3.11
CA PHE A 209 4.86 -9.53 3.25
C PHE A 209 5.44 -9.88 4.63
N VAL A 210 6.54 -9.21 5.02
CA VAL A 210 7.23 -9.48 6.30
C VAL A 210 6.29 -9.23 7.48
N LEU A 211 5.55 -8.12 7.48
CA LEU A 211 4.59 -7.81 8.54
C LEU A 211 3.47 -8.85 8.63
N ALA A 212 3.00 -9.38 7.49
CA ALA A 212 1.98 -10.43 7.47
C ALA A 212 2.50 -11.78 8.00
N GLU A 213 3.77 -12.15 7.72
CA GLU A 213 4.41 -13.33 8.31
C GLU A 213 4.43 -13.24 9.84
N GLU A 214 4.89 -12.10 10.36
CA GLU A 214 5.03 -11.87 11.80
C GLU A 214 3.68 -11.84 12.53
N CYS A 215 2.61 -11.39 11.87
CA CYS A 215 1.28 -11.36 12.48
C CYS A 215 0.52 -12.69 12.35
N SER A 216 0.87 -13.55 11.38
CA SER A 216 0.27 -14.88 11.14
C SER A 216 -1.28 -14.88 11.05
N LYS A 217 -1.86 -13.77 10.61
CA LYS A 217 -3.33 -13.57 10.47
C LYS A 217 -3.77 -13.18 9.07
N VAL A 218 -2.84 -12.66 8.27
CA VAL A 218 -3.05 -12.28 6.88
C VAL A 218 -2.12 -13.14 6.04
N ASN A 219 -2.59 -13.62 4.89
CA ASN A 219 -1.74 -14.36 3.96
C ASN A 219 -0.60 -13.44 3.47
N PRO A 220 0.69 -13.80 3.67
CA PRO A 220 1.81 -12.96 3.27
C PRO A 220 1.85 -12.63 1.78
N GLU A 221 1.45 -13.56 0.91
CA GLU A 221 1.43 -13.35 -0.54
C GLU A 221 0.36 -12.34 -0.95
N ASP A 222 -0.80 -12.36 -0.28
CA ASP A 222 -1.84 -11.35 -0.53
C ASP A 222 -1.37 -9.97 -0.04
N ALA A 223 -0.68 -9.90 1.10
CA ALA A 223 -0.07 -8.68 1.62
C ALA A 223 1.00 -8.12 0.67
N LEU A 224 1.80 -8.99 0.06
CA LEU A 224 2.78 -8.63 -0.96
C LEU A 224 2.10 -7.95 -2.15
N LEU A 225 1.05 -8.57 -2.69
CA LEU A 225 0.30 -8.00 -3.81
C LEU A 225 -0.37 -6.66 -3.42
N ALA A 226 -1.00 -6.59 -2.25
CA ALA A 226 -1.65 -5.38 -1.75
C ALA A 226 -0.68 -4.20 -1.60
N GLY A 227 0.51 -4.45 -1.05
CA GLY A 227 1.56 -3.44 -0.95
C GLY A 227 2.07 -2.98 -2.32
N LEU A 228 2.20 -3.91 -3.28
CA LEU A 228 2.66 -3.62 -4.64
C LEU A 228 1.68 -2.72 -5.40
N ILE A 229 0.38 -2.95 -5.26
CA ILE A 229 -0.65 -2.18 -5.97
C ILE A 229 -1.09 -0.91 -5.25
N SER A 230 -0.62 -0.67 -4.03
CA SER A 230 -1.07 0.43 -3.17
C SER A 230 -0.92 1.82 -3.80
N ASN A 231 0.03 1.99 -4.72
CA ASN A 231 0.29 3.25 -5.43
C ASN A 231 0.04 3.16 -6.95
N ILE A 232 -0.72 2.17 -7.41
CA ILE A 232 -0.94 1.92 -8.86
C ILE A 232 -1.59 3.10 -9.58
N GLY A 233 -2.35 3.94 -8.87
CA GLY A 233 -3.03 5.11 -9.43
C GLY A 233 -2.10 6.21 -9.93
N VAL A 234 -0.81 6.17 -9.57
CA VAL A 234 0.19 7.08 -10.15
C VAL A 234 0.43 6.79 -11.63
N ILE A 235 0.28 5.52 -12.07
CA ILE A 235 0.61 5.10 -13.43
C ILE A 235 -0.24 5.85 -14.48
N PRO A 236 -1.59 5.87 -14.41
CA PRO A 236 -2.39 6.61 -15.39
C PRO A 236 -2.16 8.12 -15.37
N ILE A 237 -1.76 8.70 -14.23
CA ILE A 237 -1.45 10.13 -14.14
C ILE A 237 -0.19 10.44 -14.97
N LEU A 238 0.83 9.60 -14.86
CA LEU A 238 2.06 9.74 -15.65
C LEU A 238 1.82 9.43 -17.14
N HIS A 239 0.99 8.44 -17.48
CA HIS A 239 0.58 8.20 -18.87
C HIS A 239 -0.21 9.38 -19.44
N PHE A 240 -1.05 10.02 -18.63
CA PHE A 240 -1.73 11.24 -19.05
C PHE A 240 -0.73 12.39 -19.26
N ALA A 241 0.25 12.58 -18.38
CA ALA A 241 1.32 13.55 -18.59
C ALA A 241 2.10 13.30 -19.90
N GLU A 242 2.41 12.04 -20.21
CA GLU A 242 3.07 11.67 -21.46
C GLU A 242 2.25 12.01 -22.72
N GLN A 243 0.92 11.97 -22.64
CA GLN A 243 0.04 12.34 -23.76
C GLN A 243 0.00 13.85 -24.03
N TYR A 244 0.33 14.67 -23.02
CA TYR A 244 0.30 16.13 -23.10
C TYR A 244 1.63 16.72 -22.61
N PRO A 245 2.75 16.45 -23.32
CA PRO A 245 4.10 16.79 -22.85
C PRO A 245 4.33 18.30 -22.65
N ASP A 246 3.61 19.14 -23.40
CA ASP A 246 3.70 20.60 -23.32
C ASP A 246 2.75 21.22 -22.28
N GLU A 247 1.88 20.43 -21.65
CA GLU A 247 0.84 20.93 -20.74
C GLU A 247 1.05 20.53 -19.27
N TYR A 248 1.77 19.43 -19.00
CA TYR A 248 1.95 19.00 -17.61
C TYR A 248 2.88 19.97 -16.85
N PRO A 249 2.61 20.25 -15.56
CA PRO A 249 3.37 21.24 -14.80
C PRO A 249 4.80 20.77 -14.50
N ASP A 250 5.60 21.61 -13.84
CA ASP A 250 6.88 21.18 -13.29
C ASP A 250 6.74 19.90 -12.43
N LEU A 251 7.83 19.14 -12.32
CA LEU A 251 7.81 17.82 -11.70
C LEU A 251 7.40 17.87 -10.21
N GLU A 252 7.69 18.98 -9.51
CA GLU A 252 7.35 19.16 -8.11
C GLU A 252 5.83 19.30 -7.90
N LYS A 253 5.18 20.14 -8.73
CA LYS A 253 3.71 20.25 -8.74
C LYS A 253 3.04 18.95 -9.20
N LEU A 254 3.60 18.27 -10.20
CA LEU A 254 3.09 16.98 -10.64
C LEU A 254 3.15 15.96 -9.50
N GLN A 255 4.27 15.87 -8.78
CA GLN A 255 4.44 14.99 -7.62
C GLN A 255 3.46 15.28 -6.49
N SER A 256 3.27 16.56 -6.18
CA SER A 256 2.34 16.99 -5.15
C SER A 256 0.89 16.62 -5.50
N ALA A 257 0.49 16.79 -6.77
CA ALA A 257 -0.82 16.39 -7.26
C ALA A 257 -1.01 14.87 -7.33
N MET A 258 0.04 14.11 -7.67
CA MET A 258 -0.02 12.64 -7.72
C MET A 258 -0.42 12.05 -6.37
N SER A 259 0.08 12.57 -5.24
CA SER A 259 -0.33 12.11 -3.90
C SER A 259 -1.81 12.35 -3.61
N LEU A 260 -2.42 13.37 -4.21
CA LEU A 260 -3.83 13.72 -4.02
C LEU A 260 -4.76 12.92 -4.93
N LEU A 261 -4.34 12.67 -6.17
CA LEU A 261 -5.16 12.05 -7.21
C LEU A 261 -5.03 10.52 -7.24
N SER A 262 -3.84 10.00 -6.93
CA SER A 262 -3.54 8.56 -7.06
C SER A 262 -4.42 7.63 -6.23
N PRO A 263 -4.96 7.99 -5.05
CA PRO A 263 -5.89 7.11 -4.33
C PRO A 263 -7.12 6.74 -5.17
N SER A 264 -7.87 7.74 -5.65
CA SER A 264 -9.11 7.53 -6.40
C SER A 264 -8.85 6.93 -7.79
N VAL A 265 -7.75 7.34 -8.44
CA VAL A 265 -7.32 6.77 -9.72
C VAL A 265 -6.89 5.30 -9.54
N GLY A 266 -6.23 4.99 -8.43
CA GLY A 266 -5.77 3.63 -8.10
C GLY A 266 -6.94 2.67 -7.93
N SER A 267 -7.97 3.06 -7.17
CA SER A 267 -9.19 2.25 -7.04
C SER A 267 -9.89 2.04 -8.38
N LEU A 268 -9.97 3.07 -9.24
CA LEU A 268 -10.51 2.92 -10.60
C LEU A 268 -9.72 1.91 -11.44
N VAL A 269 -8.38 1.97 -11.40
CA VAL A 269 -7.52 1.00 -12.11
C VAL A 269 -7.77 -0.41 -11.59
N LEU A 270 -7.77 -0.62 -10.28
CA LEU A 270 -7.93 -1.96 -9.70
C LEU A 270 -9.33 -2.54 -9.96
N HIS A 271 -10.36 -1.71 -9.91
CA HIS A 271 -11.71 -2.11 -10.28
C HIS A 271 -11.78 -2.50 -11.76
N THR A 272 -11.20 -1.69 -12.65
CA THR A 272 -11.15 -1.99 -14.10
C THR A 272 -10.38 -3.26 -14.41
N LEU A 273 -9.30 -3.51 -13.68
CA LEU A 273 -8.54 -4.76 -13.75
C LEU A 273 -9.25 -5.94 -13.08
N GLY A 274 -10.38 -5.71 -12.42
CA GLY A 274 -11.25 -6.71 -11.78
C GLY A 274 -10.60 -7.39 -10.59
N PHE A 275 -9.89 -6.65 -9.73
CA PHE A 275 -9.44 -7.12 -8.42
C PHE A 275 -10.61 -7.19 -7.43
N SER A 276 -10.42 -7.87 -6.30
CA SER A 276 -11.42 -7.96 -5.24
C SER A 276 -11.66 -6.60 -4.58
N GLU A 277 -12.87 -6.39 -4.03
CA GLU A 277 -13.22 -5.15 -3.32
C GLU A 277 -12.24 -4.81 -2.18
N GLU A 278 -11.71 -5.82 -1.50
CA GLU A 278 -10.68 -5.63 -0.46
C GLU A 278 -9.40 -4.98 -1.04
N LEU A 279 -8.95 -5.40 -2.22
CA LEU A 279 -7.78 -4.84 -2.90
C LEU A 279 -8.10 -3.48 -3.55
N VAL A 280 -9.29 -3.32 -4.11
CA VAL A 280 -9.76 -2.06 -4.72
C VAL A 280 -9.78 -0.91 -3.71
N GLY A 281 -10.08 -1.20 -2.44
CA GLY A 281 -10.07 -0.20 -1.36
C GLY A 281 -8.67 0.22 -0.89
N ILE A 282 -7.61 -0.54 -1.20
CA ILE A 282 -6.27 -0.29 -0.66
C ILE A 282 -5.72 1.10 -1.01
N PRO A 283 -5.74 1.57 -2.27
CA PRO A 283 -5.19 2.88 -2.62
C PRO A 283 -5.83 4.05 -1.86
N MET A 284 -7.12 3.94 -1.53
CA MET A 284 -7.86 4.98 -0.80
C MET A 284 -7.48 5.09 0.68
N HIS A 285 -7.04 3.99 1.30
CA HIS A 285 -6.87 3.91 2.75
C HIS A 285 -5.42 3.71 3.18
N ALA A 286 -4.50 3.38 2.26
CA ALA A 286 -3.13 3.01 2.60
C ALA A 286 -2.33 4.11 3.34
N GLU A 287 -2.69 5.39 3.15
CA GLU A 287 -2.09 6.54 3.88
C GLU A 287 -3.09 7.24 4.82
N ASP A 288 -4.28 6.66 5.02
CA ASP A 288 -5.20 7.06 6.07
C ASP A 288 -4.76 6.41 7.38
N TRP A 289 -3.82 7.06 8.08
CA TRP A 289 -3.19 6.53 9.30
C TRP A 289 -4.19 6.21 10.42
N LEU A 290 -5.36 6.85 10.40
CA LEU A 290 -6.41 6.66 11.41
C LEU A 290 -7.54 5.76 10.89
N HIS A 291 -7.32 5.11 9.74
CA HIS A 291 -8.28 4.18 9.17
C HIS A 291 -8.56 3.02 10.13
N GLU A 292 -9.83 2.85 10.47
CA GLU A 292 -10.29 1.71 11.23
C GLU A 292 -10.91 0.68 10.27
N SER A 293 -10.17 -0.40 9.99
CA SER A 293 -10.71 -1.54 9.26
C SER A 293 -11.77 -2.25 10.13
N ASN A 294 -12.83 -2.77 9.50
CA ASN A 294 -13.97 -3.35 10.22
C ASN A 294 -13.55 -4.55 11.09
N GLY A 295 -13.80 -4.48 12.40
CA GLY A 295 -13.54 -5.55 13.37
C GLY A 295 -12.20 -5.42 14.10
N ASP A 296 -11.98 -6.30 15.06
CA ASP A 296 -10.82 -6.26 15.97
C ASP A 296 -9.62 -7.09 15.46
N THR A 297 -9.79 -7.79 14.33
CA THR A 297 -8.74 -8.59 13.70
C THR A 297 -8.00 -7.76 12.65
N ILE A 298 -6.67 -7.92 12.60
CA ILE A 298 -5.85 -7.32 11.55
C ILE A 298 -6.25 -7.83 10.16
N LYS A 299 -6.37 -6.90 9.20
CA LYS A 299 -6.71 -7.16 7.80
C LYS A 299 -5.60 -6.72 6.87
N LEU A 300 -5.78 -7.01 5.58
CA LEU A 300 -4.84 -6.66 4.53
C LEU A 300 -4.51 -5.15 4.49
N ILE A 301 -5.53 -4.29 4.62
CA ILE A 301 -5.34 -2.85 4.67
C ILE A 301 -4.53 -2.39 5.88
N ASP A 302 -4.74 -2.98 7.06
CA ASP A 302 -3.98 -2.64 8.26
C ASP A 302 -2.48 -2.96 8.06
N ILE A 303 -2.17 -4.08 7.40
CA ILE A 303 -0.79 -4.44 7.03
C ILE A 303 -0.19 -3.41 6.07
N VAL A 304 -0.92 -2.99 5.03
CA VAL A 304 -0.42 -2.01 4.06
C VAL A 304 -0.19 -0.64 4.70
N ILE A 305 -1.08 -0.19 5.61
CA ILE A 305 -0.90 1.05 6.38
C ILE A 305 0.39 0.99 7.19
N LEU A 306 0.60 -0.11 7.92
CA LEU A 306 1.82 -0.31 8.70
C LEU A 306 3.05 -0.36 7.78
N ALA A 307 2.99 -1.05 6.65
CA ALA A 307 4.09 -1.11 5.68
C ALA A 307 4.44 0.27 5.11
N LYS A 308 3.44 1.10 4.78
CA LYS A 308 3.67 2.48 4.32
C LYS A 308 4.28 3.34 5.42
N LEU A 309 3.81 3.22 6.66
CA LEU A 309 4.42 3.90 7.81
C LEU A 309 5.91 3.56 7.94
N HIS A 310 6.26 2.27 7.88
CA HIS A 310 7.65 1.80 7.92
C HIS A 310 8.48 2.31 6.74
N SER A 311 7.88 2.40 5.56
CA SER A 311 8.58 2.89 4.37
C SER A 311 9.08 4.33 4.50
N TYR A 312 8.47 5.12 5.39
CA TYR A 312 8.87 6.51 5.65
C TYR A 312 9.88 6.67 6.78
N ILE A 313 10.18 5.62 7.56
CA ILE A 313 11.19 5.67 8.62
C ILE A 313 12.54 6.05 8.00
N GLY A 314 13.20 7.06 8.57
CA GLY A 314 14.48 7.58 8.07
C GLY A 314 14.37 8.56 6.88
N THR A 315 13.15 8.94 6.48
CA THR A 315 12.91 9.99 5.47
C THR A 315 12.44 11.29 6.12
N GLU A 316 12.50 12.42 5.41
CA GLU A 316 11.97 13.71 5.91
C GLU A 316 10.48 13.62 6.28
N LYS A 317 9.69 12.80 5.57
CA LYS A 317 8.27 12.57 5.88
C LYS A 317 8.03 11.97 7.26
N SER A 318 9.02 11.30 7.87
CA SER A 318 8.86 10.68 9.20
C SER A 318 8.48 11.67 10.31
N LYS A 319 8.83 12.96 10.15
CA LYS A 319 8.55 14.01 11.14
C LYS A 319 7.07 14.39 11.22
N GLU A 320 6.30 14.09 10.19
CA GLU A 320 4.87 14.45 10.06
C GLU A 320 3.95 13.27 10.39
N LEU A 321 4.51 12.08 10.65
CA LEU A 321 3.73 10.87 10.90
C LEU A 321 3.21 10.81 12.34
N PRO A 322 2.01 10.27 12.57
CA PRO A 322 1.56 9.96 13.92
C PRO A 322 2.48 8.93 14.57
N TYR A 323 2.54 8.96 15.90
CA TYR A 323 3.21 7.90 16.65
C TYR A 323 2.58 6.55 16.31
N ILE A 324 3.41 5.52 16.15
CA ILE A 324 2.94 4.20 15.74
C ILE A 324 1.87 3.63 16.67
N ASN A 325 1.96 3.94 17.97
CA ASN A 325 1.01 3.50 18.99
C ASN A 325 -0.36 4.18 18.94
N SER A 326 -0.51 5.28 18.21
CA SER A 326 -1.80 5.96 18.02
C SER A 326 -2.57 5.45 16.79
N ILE A 327 -1.95 4.62 15.94
CA ILE A 327 -2.52 4.06 14.71
C ILE A 327 -3.41 2.84 15.02
N PRO A 328 -4.66 2.75 14.50
CA PRO A 328 -5.55 1.62 14.82
C PRO A 328 -5.02 0.28 14.35
N ALA A 329 -4.37 0.26 13.18
CA ALA A 329 -3.73 -0.93 12.63
C ALA A 329 -2.66 -1.50 13.56
N TYR A 330 -1.91 -0.64 14.26
CA TYR A 330 -0.92 -1.06 15.23
C TYR A 330 -1.56 -1.77 16.42
N ALA A 331 -2.65 -1.21 16.95
CA ALA A 331 -3.33 -1.77 18.13
C ALA A 331 -3.92 -3.17 17.89
N LYS A 332 -4.13 -3.57 16.63
CA LYS A 332 -4.60 -4.91 16.24
C LYS A 332 -3.50 -5.96 16.18
N LEU A 333 -2.23 -5.56 16.23
CA LEU A 333 -1.12 -6.51 16.34
C LEU A 333 -1.10 -7.09 17.75
N LYS A 334 -1.15 -8.42 17.85
CA LYS A 334 -0.99 -9.10 19.13
C LYS A 334 0.41 -8.86 19.69
N ASP A 335 0.50 -8.74 21.01
CA ASP A 335 1.73 -8.61 21.81
C ASP A 335 2.54 -7.31 21.62
N GLY A 336 1.97 -6.25 21.03
CA GLY A 336 2.63 -4.93 20.99
C GLY A 336 4.00 -4.93 20.30
N LYS A 337 4.26 -5.90 19.42
CA LYS A 337 5.61 -6.27 18.96
C LYS A 337 6.38 -5.21 18.18
N LEU A 338 5.82 -4.08 17.76
CA LEU A 338 6.65 -3.02 17.16
C LEU A 338 7.39 -2.20 18.22
N THR A 339 8.34 -2.86 18.88
CA THR A 339 9.50 -2.17 19.42
C THR A 339 10.28 -1.56 18.25
N PRO A 340 11.11 -0.54 18.51
CA PRO A 340 12.08 -0.08 17.52
C PRO A 340 12.94 -1.22 16.97
N ASP A 341 13.32 -2.20 17.80
CA ASP A 341 14.09 -3.37 17.36
C ASP A 341 13.33 -4.24 16.36
N PHE A 342 12.05 -4.51 16.60
CA PHE A 342 11.22 -5.23 15.64
C PHE A 342 10.99 -4.42 14.36
N SER A 343 10.79 -3.10 14.47
CA SER A 343 10.68 -2.23 13.30
C SER A 343 11.96 -2.29 12.47
N LEU A 344 13.14 -2.26 13.11
CA LEU A 344 14.43 -2.42 12.45
C LEU A 344 14.61 -3.81 11.83
N ASP A 345 14.17 -4.87 12.51
CA ASP A 345 14.19 -6.23 11.98
C ASP A 345 13.29 -6.38 10.74
N VAL A 346 12.07 -5.83 10.77
CA VAL A 346 11.16 -5.77 9.62
C VAL A 346 11.81 -5.04 8.45
N LEU A 347 12.42 -3.87 8.70
CA LEU A 347 13.14 -3.12 7.68
C LEU A 347 14.32 -3.92 7.10
N HIS A 348 15.10 -4.61 7.95
CA HIS A 348 16.24 -5.42 7.53
C HIS A 348 15.81 -6.63 6.68
N LYS A 349 14.79 -7.38 7.14
CA LYS A 349 14.19 -8.50 6.41
C LYS A 349 13.65 -8.05 5.06
N ALA A 350 12.93 -6.92 5.02
CA ALA A 350 12.40 -6.36 3.77
C ALA A 350 13.51 -5.95 2.81
N GLN A 351 14.58 -5.30 3.28
CA GLN A 351 15.74 -4.94 2.45
C GLN A 351 16.42 -6.17 1.83
N LYS A 352 16.63 -7.24 2.61
CA LYS A 352 17.20 -8.50 2.12
C LYS A 352 16.31 -9.14 1.04
N ARG A 353 14.99 -9.11 1.23
CA ARG A 353 14.00 -9.58 0.24
C ARG A 353 14.06 -8.75 -1.03
N ILE A 354 14.09 -7.42 -0.92
CA ILE A 354 14.19 -6.51 -2.08
C ILE A 354 15.45 -6.74 -2.88
N HIS A 355 16.60 -6.94 -2.23
CA HIS A 355 17.84 -7.23 -2.94
C HIS A 355 17.71 -8.50 -3.79
N THR A 356 17.06 -9.51 -3.24
CA THR A 356 16.78 -10.78 -3.93
C THR A 356 15.74 -10.61 -5.04
N VAL A 357 14.69 -9.80 -4.82
CA VAL A 357 13.61 -9.61 -5.80
C VAL A 357 14.01 -8.67 -6.92
N MET A 358 14.73 -7.58 -6.63
CA MET A 358 15.23 -6.65 -7.64
C MET A 358 16.20 -7.33 -8.60
N SER A 359 17.09 -8.20 -8.12
CA SER A 359 17.99 -8.96 -9.03
C SER A 359 17.22 -9.87 -9.97
N LEU A 360 16.04 -10.34 -9.55
CA LEU A 360 15.15 -11.10 -10.40
C LEU A 360 14.50 -10.18 -11.43
N PHE A 361 13.92 -9.04 -11.04
CA PHE A 361 13.19 -8.10 -11.92
C PHE A 361 14.07 -7.12 -12.73
N SER A 362 15.40 -7.24 -12.64
CA SER A 362 16.39 -6.43 -13.38
C SER A 362 16.46 -6.78 -14.85
#